data_AF-A0A7K1Y438-F1
#
_entry.id   AF-A0A7K1Y438-F1
#
_cell.length_a   1.000
_cell.length_b   1.000
_cell.length_c   1.000
_cell.angle_alpha   90.00
_cell.angle_beta   90.00
_cell.angle_gamma   90.00
#
_symmetry.space_group_name_H-M   'P 1'
#
loop_
_entity.id
_entity.type
_entity.pdbx_description
1 polymer ?
#
loop_
_entity_poly.entity_id
_entity_poly.type
_entity_poly.pdbx_seq_one_letter_code
_entity_poly.pdbx_strand_id
1 'polypeptide(L)' 'IRATPAGKVYGDNDPVSLPYTVTSGALIPGDKLTGQLARAAGEDVNHYAVNIGSLGGSNYTISFITADFT' A
#
# COMPACT_ATOMS: atom_id res chain seq x y z
N ILE A 1 -3.23 -8.72 3.94
CA ILE A 1 -3.79 -7.37 3.70
C ILE A 1 -4.11 -7.20 2.22
N ARG A 2 -4.98 -6.25 1.89
CA ARG A 2 -5.27 -5.84 0.51
C ARG A 2 -5.11 -4.33 0.37
N ALA A 3 -4.32 -3.90 -0.62
CA ALA A 3 -4.24 -2.50 -1.01
C ALA A 3 -5.60 -2.01 -1.52
N THR A 4 -5.88 -0.73 -1.35
CA THR A 4 -7.04 -0.08 -1.94
C THR A 4 -6.59 0.66 -3.20
N PRO A 5 -7.37 0.63 -4.31
CA PRO A 5 -7.05 1.41 -5.49
C PRO A 5 -6.86 2.90 -5.14
N ALA A 6 -5.85 3.50 -5.73
CA ALA A 6 -5.46 4.88 -5.47
C ALA A 6 -5.01 5.55 -6.77
N GLY A 7 -4.68 6.83 -6.70
CA GLY A 7 -4.23 7.53 -7.89
C GLY A 7 -3.70 8.92 -7.60
N LYS A 8 -3.21 9.57 -8.65
CA LYS A 8 -2.81 10.99 -8.63
C LYS A 8 -3.12 11.68 -9.95
N VAL A 9 -3.17 13.00 -9.93
CA VAL A 9 -3.22 13.78 -11.18
C VAL A 9 -1.81 13.87 -11.75
N TYR A 10 -1.69 13.81 -13.08
CA TYR A 10 -0.40 13.94 -13.76
C TYR A 10 0.30 15.26 -13.36
N GLY A 11 1.57 15.15 -12.95
CA GLY A 11 2.36 16.27 -12.48
C GLY A 11 2.22 16.60 -10.99
N ASP A 12 1.26 15.98 -10.28
CA ASP A 12 1.19 16.08 -8.83
C ASP A 12 2.25 15.18 -8.17
N ASN A 13 2.67 15.61 -6.98
CA ASN A 13 3.49 14.79 -6.11
C ASN A 13 2.76 13.50 -5.74
N ASP A 14 3.54 12.45 -5.48
CA ASP A 14 3.00 11.18 -5.03
C ASP A 14 2.24 11.31 -3.70
N PRO A 15 1.16 10.54 -3.50
CA PRO A 15 0.50 10.48 -2.22
C PRO A 15 1.48 10.05 -1.13
N VAL A 16 1.47 10.76 -0.01
CA VAL A 16 2.34 10.48 1.14
C VAL A 16 2.06 9.09 1.75
N SER A 17 0.88 8.52 1.51
CA SER A 17 0.53 7.16 1.90
C SER A 17 -0.52 6.54 0.96
N LEU A 18 -0.47 5.23 0.81
CA LEU A 18 -1.48 4.45 0.09
C LEU A 18 -2.30 3.60 1.07
N PRO A 19 -3.65 3.60 0.95
CA PRO A 19 -4.52 2.91 1.89
C PRO A 19 -4.53 1.39 1.71
N TYR A 20 -4.80 0.66 2.79
CA TYR A 20 -4.98 -0.79 2.78
C TYR A 20 -5.98 -1.24 3.85
N THR A 21 -6.39 -2.50 3.74
CA THR A 21 -7.25 -3.17 4.71
C THR A 21 -6.67 -4.52 5.13
N VAL A 22 -6.83 -4.89 6.41
CA VAL A 22 -6.52 -6.23 6.89
C VAL A 22 -7.71 -7.14 6.54
N THR A 23 -7.48 -8.06 5.60
CA THR A 23 -8.54 -8.90 5.02
C THR A 23 -8.70 -10.25 5.70
N SER A 24 -7.69 -10.70 6.43
CA SER A 24 -7.69 -11.97 7.18
C SER A 24 -6.75 -11.84 8.37
N GLY A 25 -7.12 -12.49 9.48
CA GLY A 25 -6.49 -12.29 10.78
C GLY A 25 -6.87 -10.95 11.42
N ALA A 26 -6.24 -10.66 12.55
CA ALA A 26 -6.36 -9.38 13.25
C ALA A 26 -5.02 -9.05 13.91
N LEU A 27 -4.78 -7.75 14.11
CA LEU A 27 -3.69 -7.30 14.97
C LEU A 27 -4.13 -7.44 16.42
N ILE A 28 -3.22 -7.87 17.28
CA ILE A 28 -3.44 -7.84 18.72
C ILE A 28 -3.65 -6.38 19.15
N PRO A 29 -4.58 -6.08 20.09
CA PRO A 29 -4.75 -4.72 20.57
C PRO A 29 -3.44 -4.08 21.05
N GLY A 30 -3.07 -2.95 20.45
CA GLY A 30 -1.80 -2.25 20.71
C GLY A 30 -0.75 -2.45 19.62
N ASP A 31 -0.83 -3.54 18.85
CA ASP A 31 0.06 -3.77 17.73
C ASP A 31 -0.31 -2.91 16.52
N LYS A 32 0.71 -2.53 15.76
CA LYS A 32 0.57 -1.77 14.52
C LYS A 32 1.53 -2.29 13.48
N LEU A 33 1.07 -2.31 12.24
CA LEU A 33 1.98 -2.38 11.12
C LEU A 33 2.64 -1.01 10.94
N THR A 34 3.93 -1.00 10.64
CA THR A 34 4.73 0.21 10.42
C THR A 34 5.31 0.23 9.02
N GLY A 35 5.74 1.39 8.54
CA GLY A 35 6.09 1.60 7.14
C GLY A 35 4.87 1.92 6.28
N GLN A 36 5.03 1.85 4.96
CA GLN A 36 4.03 2.29 4.00
C GLN A 36 4.02 1.41 2.76
N LEU A 37 2.83 1.24 2.18
CA LEU A 37 2.70 0.77 0.81
C LEU A 37 3.32 1.78 -0.14
N ALA A 38 3.81 1.31 -1.28
CA ALA A 38 4.40 2.15 -2.31
C ALA A 38 3.78 1.84 -3.68
N ARG A 39 3.90 2.76 -4.63
CA ARG A 39 3.64 2.49 -6.05
C ARG A 39 4.94 2.24 -6.79
N ALA A 40 4.87 1.69 -8.00
CA ALA A 40 6.02 1.72 -8.91
C ALA A 40 6.35 3.17 -9.32
N ALA A 41 7.64 3.46 -9.53
CA ALA A 41 8.09 4.77 -10.02
C ALA A 41 7.66 5.00 -11.49
N GLY A 42 7.48 6.26 -11.87
CA GLY A 42 7.04 6.68 -13.21
C GLY A 42 5.98 7.78 -13.13
N GLU A 43 5.90 8.62 -14.15
CA GLU A 43 4.96 9.76 -14.19
C GLU A 43 3.96 9.67 -15.35
N ASP A 44 4.20 8.79 -16.33
CA ASP A 44 3.33 8.64 -17.48
C ASP A 44 1.94 8.17 -17.05
N VAL A 45 0.89 8.72 -17.68
CA VAL A 45 -0.50 8.32 -17.45
C VAL A 45 -0.66 6.85 -17.85
N ASN A 46 -0.73 5.97 -16.85
CA ASN A 46 -0.84 4.54 -17.01
C ASN A 46 -1.33 3.88 -15.72
N HIS A 47 -1.64 2.58 -15.78
CA HIS A 47 -1.94 1.78 -14.61
C HIS A 47 -0.63 1.22 -14.04
N TYR A 48 -0.41 1.46 -12.76
CA TYR A 48 0.72 0.92 -12.01
C TYR A 48 0.21 0.06 -10.85
N ALA A 49 0.97 -0.96 -10.47
CA ALA A 49 0.62 -1.75 -9.30
C ALA A 49 1.09 -1.07 -8.00
N VAL A 50 0.24 -1.09 -6.98
CA VAL A 50 0.64 -0.85 -5.59
C VAL A 50 1.40 -2.06 -5.07
N ASN A 51 2.55 -1.84 -4.45
CA ASN A 51 3.38 -2.88 -3.84
C ASN A 51 3.48 -2.69 -2.32
N ILE A 52 3.98 -3.72 -1.64
CA ILE A 52 4.07 -3.76 -0.17
C ILE A 52 4.96 -2.65 0.41
N GLY A 53 5.87 -2.09 -0.38
CA GLY A 53 6.79 -1.05 0.05
C GLY A 53 7.57 -1.48 1.30
N SER A 54 7.56 -0.62 2.32
CA SER A 54 8.17 -0.87 3.62
C SER A 54 7.17 -1.37 4.68
N LEU A 55 5.90 -1.58 4.30
CA LEU A 55 4.87 -1.95 5.26
C LEU A 55 5.15 -3.34 5.84
N GLY A 56 5.35 -3.39 7.16
CA GLY A 56 5.76 -4.57 7.89
C GLY A 56 5.27 -4.59 9.34
N GLY A 57 5.54 -5.69 10.03
CA GLY A 57 5.33 -5.81 11.47
C GLY A 57 6.15 -6.98 12.02
N SER A 58 6.95 -6.75 13.06
CA SER A 58 7.97 -7.72 13.53
C SER A 58 7.42 -9.09 13.92
N ASN A 59 6.14 -9.17 14.30
CA ASN A 59 5.48 -10.40 14.74
C ASN A 59 4.46 -10.93 13.73
N TYR A 60 4.43 -10.38 12.51
CA TYR A 60 3.38 -10.67 11.52
C TYR A 60 3.99 -11.06 10.19
N THR A 61 3.57 -12.21 9.66
CA THR A 61 3.79 -12.54 8.24
C THR A 61 2.68 -11.88 7.44
N ILE A 62 3.04 -10.97 6.52
CA ILE A 62 2.06 -10.22 5.73
C ILE A 62 1.92 -10.85 4.35
N SER A 63 0.76 -11.49 4.10
CA SER A 63 0.33 -11.80 2.73
C SER A 63 -0.28 -10.55 2.09
N PHE A 64 0.27 -10.10 0.97
CA PHE A 64 -0.12 -8.86 0.30
C PHE A 64 -0.94 -9.14 -0.97
N ILE A 65 -2.05 -8.43 -1.12
CA ILE A 65 -2.85 -8.39 -2.34
C ILE A 65 -2.76 -6.97 -2.91
N THR A 66 -2.27 -6.86 -4.15
CA THR A 66 -2.09 -5.60 -4.88
C THR A 66 -3.42 -4.91 -5.23
N ALA A 67 -3.33 -3.64 -5.61
CA ALA A 67 -4.38 -2.86 -6.25
C ALA A 67 -3.78 -1.94 -7.32
N ASP A 68 -4.62 -1.37 -8.17
CA ASP A 68 -4.20 -0.44 -9.21
C ASP A 68 -3.97 0.96 -8.64
N PHE A 69 -2.97 1.63 -9.21
CA PHE A 69 -2.66 3.03 -9.03
C PHE A 69 -2.75 3.73 -10.39
N THR A 70 -3.54 4.81 -10.49
CA THR A 70 -3.79 5.54 -11.75
C THR A 70 -3.49 7.02 -11.67
#